data_AF-A0A4R4XRI7-F1
#
_entry.id   AF-A0A4R4XRI7-F1
#
_cell.length_a   1.000
_cell.length_b   1.000
_cell.length_c   1.000
_cell.angle_alpha   90.00
_cell.angle_beta   90.00
_cell.angle_gamma   90.00
#
_symmetry.space_group_name_H-M   'P 1'
#
loop_
_entity.id
_entity.type
_entity.pdbx_description
1 polymer ?
#
loop_
_entity_poly.entity_id
_entity_poly.type
_entity_poly.pdbx_seq_one_letter_code
_entity_poly.pdbx_strand_id
1 'polypeptide(L)'
;MHDLPRPGRRGRGHGRHGRGHVPRPARHAAHDVQEGVRRRGAGGRRGRAVGAARPRARAAAALGVPVRLPRDVRLQAQRTRRRFAVGRRDGGHGAARDRGRARPAHHRTRCRPVARAAHRRERVAAAPLLPGRPRPDPGRRRVDFRGRPAADVALPRSAVHRHAHAPVRRGRRHRRARGQRQLRPDRAPRRPRAAPHLARPIWKAPRRQTVLSQVLSQLAAADPNPDPAAWRIITKIAYFAGLIGTFGGTLLYVLVVHPVLTRSPVNPADRDVLRRRAALILAAVGTWFLVALYFQLAGKGARVKGQEIPYSEAVLPGRVLGYLTAPAQPGEWMSAGAQAAVQYGLWALSAVMLILLWRSSLHARLTRVAGAAYVIAFLAYAVTWVPTDPGAETFDSVLGSVLDHAHVLSVSTWVGGIAGLALLATAHRRLSPGAGAVWARIWSRFSVVALTAVGGMVVSGSWLAWKNVGGAGDLLTTEFGRFLLVKLVLVGTMVAIGGLHEFVLMPRIARARAAGQEGSVFRLAVRVLPRLVAVEAVLGLGVLVVLTFLTGSARAESGSAEPVVSGGVIMVGVLLVAVVVTSFVTTAKISARLGRTAADPAGG
;
A
#
# COMPACT_ATOMS: atom_id res chain seq x y z
N MET A 1 -7.71 40.10 51.90
CA MET A 1 -7.71 40.45 53.33
C MET A 1 -9.02 41.17 53.58
N HIS A 2 -9.93 40.54 54.33
CA HIS A 2 -11.23 41.03 54.85
C HIS A 2 -12.32 41.43 53.82
N ASP A 3 -13.61 41.10 53.94
CA ASP A 3 -14.39 40.37 54.93
C ASP A 3 -15.74 39.92 54.34
N LEU A 4 -16.23 38.76 54.81
CA LEU A 4 -17.65 38.36 54.77
C LEU A 4 -18.24 38.60 56.17
N PRO A 5 -19.57 38.83 56.28
CA PRO A 5 -20.34 38.05 57.26
C PRO A 5 -21.75 37.64 56.80
N ARG A 6 -21.94 36.31 56.74
CA ARG A 6 -22.94 35.40 57.36
C ARG A 6 -24.41 35.80 57.75
N PRO A 7 -25.30 34.79 57.95
CA PRO A 7 -26.75 34.83 57.68
C PRO A 7 -27.67 34.78 58.92
N GLY A 8 -28.99 35.01 58.74
CA GLY A 8 -30.09 34.63 59.67
C GLY A 8 -31.15 33.80 58.93
N ARG A 9 -31.59 32.58 59.30
CA ARG A 9 -32.19 31.96 60.51
C ARG A 9 -33.68 32.29 60.78
N ARG A 10 -34.51 31.24 60.64
CA ARG A 10 -35.62 30.74 61.50
C ARG A 10 -37.09 30.95 61.10
N GLY A 11 -37.80 29.81 61.10
CA GLY A 11 -39.23 29.61 61.40
C GLY A 11 -39.64 28.19 60.98
N ARG A 12 -39.61 27.17 61.86
CA ARG A 12 -40.71 26.60 62.71
C ARG A 12 -41.95 26.21 61.89
N GLY A 13 -42.57 25.02 62.01
CA GLY A 13 -42.51 23.92 62.99
C GLY A 13 -43.10 22.61 62.41
N HIS A 14 -42.78 21.45 63.01
CA HIS A 14 -43.68 20.53 63.74
C HIS A 14 -44.88 20.00 62.93
N GLY A 15 -45.18 18.70 62.81
CA GLY A 15 -44.71 17.40 63.34
C GLY A 15 -45.44 16.33 62.47
N ARG A 16 -45.56 15.04 62.73
CA ARG A 16 -44.95 14.03 63.62
C ARG A 16 -45.58 12.70 63.13
N HIS A 17 -44.80 11.62 63.08
CA HIS A 17 -45.24 10.19 63.04
C HIS A 17 -46.03 9.68 61.81
N GLY A 18 -45.78 8.49 61.25
CA GLY A 18 -44.84 7.42 61.58
C GLY A 18 -45.21 6.13 60.81
N ARG A 19 -44.23 5.22 60.69
CA ARG A 19 -44.32 3.78 60.31
C ARG A 19 -44.78 3.52 58.85
N GLY A 20 -44.07 2.82 57.97
CA GLY A 20 -43.13 1.71 58.13
C GLY A 20 -43.83 0.40 57.80
N HIS A 21 -43.74 -0.08 56.55
CA HIS A 21 -43.53 -1.50 56.18
C HIS A 21 -43.64 -1.74 54.66
N VAL A 22 -42.67 -2.50 54.14
CA VAL A 22 -42.69 -3.22 52.85
C VAL A 22 -43.15 -4.65 53.15
N PRO A 23 -44.04 -5.28 52.33
CA PRO A 23 -43.61 -6.39 51.46
C PRO A 23 -44.36 -6.54 50.11
N ARG A 24 -43.73 -7.29 49.18
CA ARG A 24 -44.24 -7.83 47.88
C ARG A 24 -45.35 -8.92 48.08
N PRO A 25 -45.75 -9.74 47.07
CA PRO A 25 -46.55 -9.53 45.83
C PRO A 25 -47.74 -10.55 45.66
N ALA A 26 -48.71 -10.33 44.74
CA ALA A 26 -49.56 -11.33 44.01
C ALA A 26 -50.73 -10.64 43.24
N ARG A 27 -50.96 -10.83 41.91
CA ARG A 27 -51.86 -11.79 41.19
C ARG A 27 -53.33 -11.78 41.70
N HIS A 28 -54.43 -11.69 40.93
CA HIS A 28 -54.90 -12.17 39.60
C HIS A 28 -55.90 -11.15 38.97
N ALA A 29 -56.42 -11.16 37.73
CA ALA A 29 -56.94 -12.17 36.76
C ALA A 29 -57.21 -11.43 35.41
N ALA A 30 -57.70 -11.96 34.28
CA ALA A 30 -57.56 -13.17 33.46
C ALA A 30 -58.26 -12.86 32.10
N HIS A 31 -57.78 -13.42 30.98
CA HIS A 31 -58.48 -13.84 29.74
C HIS A 31 -57.38 -14.25 28.72
N ASP A 32 -57.22 -15.55 28.43
CA ASP A 32 -57.79 -16.30 27.29
C ASP A 32 -57.18 -15.86 25.93
N VAL A 33 -56.58 -16.67 25.04
CA VAL A 33 -56.66 -18.11 24.71
C VAL A 33 -55.32 -18.60 24.08
N GLN A 34 -54.92 -19.84 24.39
CA GLN A 34 -53.78 -20.62 23.84
C GLN A 34 -54.02 -21.06 22.37
N GLU A 35 -53.07 -21.37 21.49
CA GLU A 35 -52.10 -22.49 21.44
C GLU A 35 -51.45 -22.38 20.03
N GLY A 36 -50.19 -22.60 19.69
CA GLY A 36 -49.18 -23.53 20.19
C GLY A 36 -48.98 -24.69 19.18
N VAL A 37 -48.12 -24.56 18.15
CA VAL A 37 -47.67 -25.75 17.36
C VAL A 37 -46.17 -25.73 17.08
N ARG A 38 -45.50 -26.76 17.61
CA ARG A 38 -44.16 -27.23 17.28
C ARG A 38 -44.27 -28.54 16.45
N ARG A 39 -43.34 -28.68 15.50
CA ARG A 39 -42.58 -29.90 15.08
C ARG A 39 -43.24 -31.04 14.27
N ARG A 40 -42.46 -31.39 13.22
CA ARG A 40 -42.13 -32.72 12.63
C ARG A 40 -43.10 -33.39 11.65
N GLY A 41 -42.57 -33.70 10.46
CA GLY A 41 -42.51 -35.10 9.98
C GLY A 41 -43.23 -35.47 8.67
N ALA A 42 -42.41 -35.77 7.65
CA ALA A 42 -42.54 -36.86 6.67
C ALA A 42 -43.65 -36.88 5.58
N GLY A 43 -43.20 -37.07 4.32
CA GLY A 43 -43.79 -38.05 3.39
C GLY A 43 -44.43 -37.53 2.09
N GLY A 44 -43.97 -38.06 0.93
CA GLY A 44 -44.71 -38.01 -0.36
C GLY A 44 -44.00 -37.25 -1.49
N ARG A 45 -42.94 -37.78 -2.13
CA ARG A 45 -42.92 -38.63 -3.34
C ARG A 45 -43.69 -38.14 -4.58
N ARG A 46 -42.87 -37.96 -5.64
CA ARG A 46 -43.09 -38.24 -7.08
C ARG A 46 -43.91 -37.23 -7.90
N GLY A 47 -43.32 -36.79 -9.02
CA GLY A 47 -44.11 -36.52 -10.22
C GLY A 47 -43.56 -35.52 -11.23
N ARG A 48 -42.70 -36.03 -12.13
CA ARG A 48 -42.60 -35.69 -13.56
C ARG A 48 -42.09 -34.33 -14.03
N ALA A 49 -41.28 -34.49 -15.08
CA ALA A 49 -40.67 -33.49 -15.94
C ALA A 49 -41.67 -32.82 -16.89
N VAL A 50 -41.16 -31.76 -17.54
CA VAL A 50 -41.32 -31.33 -18.95
C VAL A 50 -41.73 -29.86 -19.03
N GLY A 51 -41.02 -29.11 -19.89
CA GLY A 51 -41.67 -28.05 -20.66
C GLY A 51 -41.04 -26.67 -20.54
N ALA A 52 -40.46 -26.23 -21.66
CA ALA A 52 -39.92 -24.91 -21.90
C ALA A 52 -40.94 -23.77 -21.74
N ALA A 53 -40.47 -22.57 -21.36
CA ALA A 53 -40.78 -21.31 -22.04
C ALA A 53 -40.15 -20.12 -21.28
N ARG A 54 -39.34 -19.32 -21.98
CA ARG A 54 -39.25 -17.87 -21.71
C ARG A 54 -40.29 -17.20 -22.61
N PRO A 55 -41.00 -16.18 -22.12
CA PRO A 55 -40.71 -14.85 -22.67
C PRO A 55 -40.78 -13.69 -21.66
N ARG A 56 -39.81 -12.80 -21.83
CA ARG A 56 -39.88 -11.33 -21.83
C ARG A 56 -40.92 -10.60 -20.95
N ALA A 57 -40.34 -9.80 -20.07
CA ALA A 57 -40.48 -8.34 -20.00
C ALA A 57 -41.89 -7.74 -19.77
N ARG A 58 -42.07 -7.17 -18.58
CA ARG A 58 -42.42 -5.74 -18.38
C ARG A 58 -42.52 -5.44 -16.88
N ALA A 59 -41.67 -4.53 -16.39
CA ALA A 59 -41.96 -3.58 -15.33
C ALA A 59 -40.71 -2.72 -15.06
N ALA A 60 -40.42 -1.78 -15.96
CA ALA A 60 -39.55 -0.64 -15.70
C ALA A 60 -39.95 0.47 -16.67
N ALA A 61 -41.10 1.08 -16.38
CA ALA A 61 -41.58 2.30 -17.02
C ALA A 61 -42.07 3.22 -15.90
N ALA A 62 -41.14 3.95 -15.30
CA ALA A 62 -41.39 5.18 -14.57
C ALA A 62 -40.14 6.05 -14.76
N LEU A 63 -40.34 7.32 -15.09
CA LEU A 63 -39.35 8.31 -15.58
C LEU A 63 -39.26 8.38 -17.11
N GLY A 64 -40.28 9.03 -17.69
CA GLY A 64 -40.30 9.43 -19.09
C GLY A 64 -39.33 10.58 -19.37
N VAL A 65 -38.16 10.24 -19.90
CA VAL A 65 -37.27 11.18 -20.62
C VAL A 65 -36.82 10.49 -21.91
N PRO A 66 -37.13 11.01 -23.12
CA PRO A 66 -36.75 10.35 -24.36
C PRO A 66 -35.25 10.54 -24.66
N VAL A 67 -34.45 9.50 -24.46
CA VAL A 67 -33.05 9.45 -24.93
C VAL A 67 -33.04 9.08 -26.42
N ARG A 68 -32.85 10.08 -27.30
CA ARG A 68 -32.50 9.85 -28.71
C ARG A 68 -31.05 9.34 -28.80
N LEU A 69 -30.88 8.07 -29.13
CA LEU A 69 -29.56 7.48 -29.43
C LEU A 69 -29.06 7.92 -30.82
N PRO A 70 -27.75 8.22 -30.99
CA PRO A 70 -27.15 8.58 -32.28
C PRO A 70 -27.25 7.46 -33.33
N ARG A 71 -27.38 7.84 -34.61
CA ARG A 71 -27.55 6.92 -35.78
C ARG A 71 -26.45 5.86 -35.91
N ASP A 72 -25.26 6.11 -35.38
CA ASP A 72 -24.10 5.22 -35.53
C ASP A 72 -24.21 3.92 -34.72
N VAL A 73 -24.97 3.93 -33.61
CA VAL A 73 -25.21 2.74 -32.79
C VAL A 73 -26.22 1.79 -33.45
N ARG A 74 -27.13 2.30 -34.29
CA ARG A 74 -28.10 1.48 -35.05
C ARG A 74 -27.43 0.68 -36.18
N LEU A 75 -26.43 1.24 -36.84
CA LEU A 75 -25.74 0.58 -37.96
C LEU A 75 -24.81 -0.56 -37.49
N GLN A 76 -24.24 -0.44 -36.29
CA GLN A 76 -23.32 -1.44 -35.74
C GLN A 76 -24.04 -2.68 -35.18
N ALA A 77 -25.28 -2.52 -34.71
CA ALA A 77 -26.16 -3.62 -34.29
C ALA A 77 -26.76 -4.41 -35.47
N GLN A 78 -26.89 -3.80 -36.66
CA GLN A 78 -27.35 -4.50 -37.87
C GLN A 78 -26.23 -5.31 -38.55
N ARG A 79 -24.97 -4.88 -38.47
CA ARG A 79 -23.82 -5.61 -39.04
C ARG A 79 -23.44 -6.89 -38.28
N THR A 80 -23.67 -6.93 -36.97
CA THR A 80 -23.42 -8.15 -36.15
C THR A 80 -24.50 -9.22 -36.32
N ARG A 81 -25.73 -8.85 -36.70
CA ARG A 81 -26.78 -9.83 -37.03
C ARG A 81 -26.65 -10.47 -38.42
N ARG A 82 -26.02 -9.79 -39.39
CA ARG A 82 -25.78 -10.37 -40.74
C ARG A 82 -24.61 -11.38 -40.80
N ARG A 83 -23.66 -11.34 -39.86
CA ARG A 83 -22.52 -12.29 -39.84
C ARG A 83 -22.83 -13.65 -39.19
N PHE A 84 -23.96 -13.79 -38.50
CA PHE A 84 -24.41 -15.09 -37.93
C PHE A 84 -25.48 -15.79 -38.77
N ALA A 85 -25.89 -15.20 -39.90
CA ALA A 85 -26.90 -15.77 -40.81
C ALA A 85 -26.33 -16.31 -42.13
N VAL A 86 -25.01 -16.17 -42.38
CA VAL A 86 -24.34 -16.65 -43.61
C VAL A 86 -23.46 -17.85 -43.27
N GLY A 87 -24.12 -18.93 -42.85
CA GLY A 87 -23.48 -20.18 -42.46
C GLY A 87 -24.48 -21.33 -42.37
N ARG A 88 -25.44 -21.37 -43.30
CA ARG A 88 -26.35 -22.50 -43.54
C ARG A 88 -27.11 -22.25 -44.84
N ARG A 89 -27.05 -23.24 -45.74
CA ARG A 89 -27.64 -23.30 -47.10
C ARG A 89 -26.79 -22.51 -48.11
N ASP A 90 -26.25 -23.10 -49.18
CA ASP A 90 -26.91 -24.00 -50.15
C ASP A 90 -26.05 -25.19 -50.59
N GLY A 91 -26.69 -26.36 -50.68
CA GLY A 91 -26.24 -27.50 -51.48
C GLY A 91 -27.29 -27.74 -52.56
N GLY A 92 -26.88 -27.62 -53.82
CA GLY A 92 -27.69 -27.84 -55.03
C GLY A 92 -27.52 -29.25 -55.61
N HIS A 93 -28.54 -29.65 -56.35
CA HIS A 93 -28.90 -30.97 -56.87
C HIS A 93 -27.89 -31.75 -57.72
N GLY A 94 -28.12 -33.07 -57.80
CA GLY A 94 -27.69 -33.92 -58.92
C GLY A 94 -27.77 -35.42 -58.61
N ALA A 95 -28.87 -36.06 -59.01
CA ALA A 95 -29.12 -37.49 -58.83
C ALA A 95 -28.33 -38.37 -59.83
N ALA A 96 -27.82 -39.52 -59.37
CA ALA A 96 -27.57 -40.68 -60.22
C ALA A 96 -27.60 -41.97 -59.39
N ARG A 97 -28.30 -42.96 -59.94
CA ARG A 97 -28.51 -44.32 -59.43
C ARG A 97 -27.21 -45.14 -59.47
N ASP A 98 -27.09 -46.11 -58.57
CA ASP A 98 -27.11 -47.56 -58.87
C ASP A 98 -26.16 -48.38 -57.98
N ARG A 99 -26.69 -49.52 -57.50
CA ARG A 99 -26.05 -50.76 -57.03
C ARG A 99 -24.86 -50.75 -56.05
N GLY A 100 -25.04 -51.55 -54.99
CA GLY A 100 -24.19 -52.74 -54.85
C GLY A 100 -23.38 -52.90 -53.56
N ARG A 101 -23.95 -53.71 -52.65
CA ARG A 101 -23.31 -54.78 -51.86
C ARG A 101 -22.22 -54.47 -50.80
N ALA A 102 -22.42 -55.22 -49.71
CA ALA A 102 -21.42 -55.91 -48.87
C ALA A 102 -20.75 -55.16 -47.71
N ARG A 103 -21.34 -55.38 -46.53
CA ARG A 103 -20.68 -55.75 -45.25
C ARG A 103 -19.53 -56.75 -45.46
N PRO A 104 -18.51 -56.86 -44.58
CA PRO A 104 -18.75 -57.13 -43.15
C PRO A 104 -17.82 -56.49 -42.11
N ALA A 105 -18.31 -56.63 -40.88
CA ALA A 105 -17.68 -56.32 -39.61
C ALA A 105 -16.62 -57.37 -39.21
N HIS A 106 -15.64 -56.95 -38.39
CA HIS A 106 -15.17 -57.65 -37.19
C HIS A 106 -14.21 -56.69 -36.43
N HIS A 107 -14.60 -56.15 -35.28
CA HIS A 107 -14.29 -56.66 -33.93
C HIS A 107 -12.84 -57.15 -33.74
N ARG A 108 -12.02 -56.39 -32.99
CA ARG A 108 -11.60 -56.76 -31.62
C ARG A 108 -10.64 -55.75 -30.99
N THR A 109 -11.01 -55.38 -29.78
CA THR A 109 -10.26 -54.72 -28.70
C THR A 109 -9.22 -55.66 -28.08
N ARG A 110 -8.07 -55.10 -27.63
CA ARG A 110 -7.30 -55.46 -26.41
C ARG A 110 -6.05 -54.56 -26.34
N CYS A 111 -5.96 -53.68 -25.34
CA CYS A 111 -5.26 -53.84 -24.04
C CYS A 111 -3.72 -53.77 -24.12
N ARG A 112 -3.15 -52.75 -23.45
CA ARG A 112 -1.77 -52.63 -22.92
C ARG A 112 -1.49 -53.74 -21.86
N PRO A 113 -0.32 -53.88 -21.16
CA PRO A 113 0.92 -53.06 -21.10
C PRO A 113 2.26 -53.87 -20.96
N VAL A 114 3.37 -53.13 -20.72
CA VAL A 114 4.56 -53.44 -19.86
C VAL A 114 5.94 -53.67 -20.54
N ALA A 115 6.83 -52.72 -20.21
CA ALA A 115 8.28 -52.73 -19.96
C ALA A 115 9.30 -53.34 -20.95
N ARG A 116 10.32 -52.52 -21.29
CA ARG A 116 11.73 -52.81 -20.98
C ARG A 116 12.62 -51.57 -21.17
N ALA A 117 13.53 -51.39 -20.22
CA ALA A 117 14.59 -50.39 -20.23
C ALA A 117 15.75 -50.81 -21.15
N ALA A 118 16.39 -49.85 -21.83
CA ALA A 118 17.76 -49.99 -22.32
C ALA A 118 18.39 -48.62 -22.59
N HIS A 119 19.58 -48.43 -22.02
CA HIS A 119 20.56 -47.38 -22.32
C HIS A 119 20.83 -47.21 -23.82
N ARG A 120 20.94 -45.96 -24.31
CA ARG A 120 22.02 -45.57 -25.25
C ARG A 120 22.13 -44.06 -25.50
N ARG A 121 23.30 -43.55 -25.12
CA ARG A 121 24.20 -42.60 -25.82
C ARG A 121 23.63 -41.23 -26.26
N GLU A 122 24.11 -40.22 -25.55
CA GLU A 122 24.23 -38.83 -26.00
C GLU A 122 24.90 -38.76 -27.40
N ARG A 123 24.23 -38.08 -28.33
CA ARG A 123 24.85 -37.54 -29.53
C ARG A 123 24.87 -36.01 -29.40
N VAL A 124 26.09 -35.50 -29.24
CA VAL A 124 26.47 -34.12 -29.50
C VAL A 124 26.43 -33.90 -31.01
N ALA A 125 25.72 -32.87 -31.48
CA ALA A 125 25.84 -32.37 -32.86
C ALA A 125 25.57 -30.86 -32.93
N ALA A 126 26.65 -30.14 -33.22
CA ALA A 126 26.80 -28.96 -34.08
C ALA A 126 25.91 -27.71 -33.85
N ALA A 127 26.55 -26.67 -33.32
CA ALA A 127 26.17 -25.26 -33.49
C ALA A 127 26.85 -24.67 -34.74
N PRO A 128 26.21 -23.72 -35.46
CA PRO A 128 26.76 -23.16 -36.70
C PRO A 128 27.80 -22.05 -36.46
N LEU A 129 28.79 -22.04 -37.37
CA LEU A 129 29.93 -21.14 -37.50
C LEU A 129 29.53 -19.67 -37.73
N LEU A 130 30.20 -18.75 -37.03
CA LEU A 130 30.23 -17.31 -37.32
C LEU A 130 31.59 -16.94 -37.96
N PRO A 131 31.65 -16.01 -38.93
CA PRO A 131 32.89 -15.63 -39.59
C PRO A 131 33.70 -14.57 -38.81
N GLY A 132 35.00 -14.86 -38.70
CA GLY A 132 36.15 -13.94 -38.80
C GLY A 132 36.13 -12.57 -38.12
N ARG A 133 36.92 -12.41 -37.06
CA ARG A 133 37.49 -11.11 -36.65
C ARG A 133 38.94 -10.98 -37.17
N PRO A 134 39.36 -9.82 -37.70
CA PRO A 134 40.73 -9.61 -38.16
C PRO A 134 41.70 -9.33 -36.99
N ARG A 135 42.96 -9.74 -37.17
CA ARG A 135 44.12 -9.46 -36.30
C ARG A 135 44.50 -7.97 -36.36
N PRO A 136 45.07 -7.38 -35.28
CA PRO A 136 45.58 -6.02 -35.32
C PRO A 136 47.03 -5.98 -35.82
N ASP A 137 47.30 -5.03 -36.71
CA ASP A 137 48.62 -4.61 -37.22
C ASP A 137 49.30 -3.64 -36.23
N PRO A 138 50.63 -3.70 -35.99
CA PRO A 138 51.30 -2.88 -35.01
C PRO A 138 51.86 -1.61 -35.66
N GLY A 139 51.25 -0.48 -35.40
CA GLY A 139 51.85 0.81 -35.76
C GLY A 139 50.86 1.93 -35.97
N ARG A 140 50.48 2.61 -34.90
CA ARG A 140 50.19 4.07 -34.91
C ARG A 140 50.01 4.60 -33.49
N ARG A 141 50.85 5.57 -33.17
CA ARG A 141 50.87 6.36 -31.93
C ARG A 141 49.53 7.09 -31.76
N ARG A 142 48.94 7.06 -30.56
CA ARG A 142 47.86 7.97 -30.14
C ARG A 142 48.44 9.07 -29.26
N VAL A 143 48.22 10.31 -29.68
CA VAL A 143 48.48 11.54 -28.93
C VAL A 143 47.17 11.91 -28.22
N ASP A 144 47.23 12.29 -26.94
CA ASP A 144 46.07 12.72 -26.15
C ASP A 144 45.87 14.24 -26.21
N PHE A 145 44.60 14.62 -26.07
CA PHE A 145 43.99 15.94 -26.13
C PHE A 145 44.30 16.76 -24.88
N ARG A 146 45.58 17.03 -24.63
CA ARG A 146 46.14 18.03 -23.69
C ARG A 146 47.68 17.91 -23.75
N GLY A 147 48.29 18.53 -24.74
CA GLY A 147 49.73 18.41 -24.96
C GLY A 147 50.55 18.94 -23.78
N ARG A 148 51.22 18.04 -23.03
CA ARG A 148 52.54 18.19 -22.39
C ARG A 148 53.17 16.81 -22.06
N PRO A 149 54.52 16.69 -22.06
CA PRO A 149 55.24 15.41 -22.19
C PRO A 149 55.45 14.64 -20.89
N ALA A 150 55.53 13.31 -21.02
CA ALA A 150 55.94 12.38 -19.96
C ALA A 150 57.48 12.28 -19.89
N ALA A 151 58.03 12.31 -18.68
CA ALA A 151 59.43 12.04 -18.39
C ALA A 151 59.54 10.77 -17.53
N ASP A 152 60.39 9.86 -17.99
CA ASP A 152 60.76 8.59 -17.38
C ASP A 152 61.62 8.78 -16.12
N VAL A 153 61.40 7.97 -15.08
CA VAL A 153 62.45 7.56 -14.14
C VAL A 153 62.21 6.10 -13.70
N ALA A 154 63.30 5.34 -13.76
CA ALA A 154 63.42 3.90 -13.62
C ALA A 154 63.28 3.35 -12.17
N LEU A 155 62.99 2.04 -12.11
CA LEU A 155 63.09 1.17 -10.93
C LEU A 155 64.55 0.97 -10.47
N PRO A 156 64.75 0.46 -9.24
CA PRO A 156 65.23 -0.92 -9.14
C PRO A 156 64.57 -1.79 -8.03
N ARG A 157 64.82 -3.10 -8.18
CA ARG A 157 64.33 -4.28 -7.43
C ARG A 157 65.17 -4.61 -6.17
N SER A 158 64.65 -5.59 -5.41
CA SER A 158 65.24 -6.47 -4.35
C SER A 158 64.85 -6.07 -2.91
N ALA A 159 64.57 -6.94 -1.93
CA ALA A 159 64.76 -8.38 -1.70
C ALA A 159 63.65 -8.91 -0.73
N VAL A 160 63.09 -10.11 -0.92
CA VAL A 160 63.36 -11.38 -0.18
C VAL A 160 63.10 -11.35 1.35
N HIS A 161 62.02 -11.99 1.81
CA HIS A 161 62.10 -13.19 2.67
C HIS A 161 60.75 -13.88 2.89
N ARG A 162 60.74 -15.20 2.64
CA ARG A 162 59.76 -16.21 3.12
C ARG A 162 60.36 -16.93 4.34
N HIS A 163 59.52 -17.40 5.26
CA HIS A 163 59.60 -18.66 6.04
C HIS A 163 58.19 -18.87 6.66
N ALA A 164 57.38 -19.92 6.51
CA ALA A 164 57.51 -21.38 6.37
C ALA A 164 57.56 -22.18 7.70
N HIS A 165 56.50 -22.99 7.92
CA HIS A 165 56.36 -24.26 8.68
C HIS A 165 56.28 -24.33 10.25
N ALA A 166 55.10 -24.78 10.74
CA ALA A 166 54.73 -25.95 11.62
C ALA A 166 55.74 -26.51 12.66
N PRO A 167 55.36 -27.28 13.75
CA PRO A 167 54.24 -28.24 13.82
C PRO A 167 53.58 -28.52 15.22
N VAL A 168 52.72 -29.55 15.18
CA VAL A 168 51.89 -30.29 16.17
C VAL A 168 52.67 -31.11 17.23
N ARG A 169 52.14 -31.23 18.47
CA ARG A 169 52.05 -32.45 19.35
C ARG A 169 51.39 -32.08 20.70
N ARG A 170 50.30 -32.67 21.21
CA ARG A 170 49.98 -34.03 21.75
C ARG A 170 50.77 -34.50 22.99
N GLY A 171 50.04 -34.73 24.10
CA GLY A 171 50.39 -35.61 25.25
C GLY A 171 49.56 -35.28 26.51
N ARG A 172 48.43 -35.96 26.83
CA ARG A 172 48.24 -37.17 27.69
C ARG A 172 48.71 -36.97 29.16
N ARG A 173 47.77 -36.89 30.13
CA ARG A 173 47.11 -37.96 30.95
C ARG A 173 47.90 -38.35 32.22
N HIS A 174 47.25 -38.30 33.39
CA HIS A 174 47.13 -39.35 34.44
C HIS A 174 46.16 -38.84 35.55
N ARG A 175 44.99 -39.43 35.87
CA ARG A 175 44.66 -40.65 36.68
C ARG A 175 45.24 -40.55 38.12
N ARG A 176 44.51 -40.67 39.24
CA ARG A 176 43.57 -41.72 39.76
C ARG A 176 42.91 -41.23 41.09
N ALA A 177 41.62 -41.49 41.33
CA ALA A 177 41.01 -42.55 42.20
C ALA A 177 41.03 -42.25 43.72
N ARG A 178 39.87 -41.95 44.35
CA ARG A 178 38.93 -42.83 45.11
C ARG A 178 39.48 -43.37 46.45
N GLY A 179 38.74 -43.12 47.54
CA GLY A 179 38.86 -43.86 48.80
C GLY A 179 37.99 -43.29 49.93
N GLN A 180 36.90 -43.99 50.25
CA GLN A 180 36.02 -43.76 51.40
C GLN A 180 36.73 -44.02 52.74
N ARG A 181 36.27 -43.36 53.83
CA ARG A 181 36.05 -44.01 55.14
C ARG A 181 35.16 -43.15 56.04
N GLN A 182 34.46 -43.84 56.92
CA GLN A 182 33.23 -43.50 57.63
C GLN A 182 33.47 -43.72 59.14
N LEU A 183 32.57 -43.20 60.00
CA LEU A 183 32.38 -43.45 61.45
C LEU A 183 33.28 -42.63 62.40
N ARG A 184 32.91 -42.16 63.60
CA ARG A 184 31.68 -41.83 64.39
C ARG A 184 32.22 -41.28 65.77
N PRO A 185 31.42 -41.08 66.83
CA PRO A 185 30.94 -39.80 67.39
C PRO A 185 31.61 -39.38 68.74
N ASP A 186 31.19 -38.23 69.31
CA ASP A 186 30.79 -38.04 70.73
C ASP A 186 31.15 -36.69 71.41
N ARG A 187 30.17 -36.25 72.23
CA ARG A 187 30.18 -35.28 73.34
C ARG A 187 29.96 -33.79 73.07
N ALA A 188 28.71 -33.38 73.31
CA ALA A 188 28.37 -32.19 74.12
C ALA A 188 28.28 -32.60 75.62
N PRO A 189 28.02 -31.72 76.62
CA PRO A 189 27.87 -30.26 76.62
C PRO A 189 28.66 -29.56 77.77
N ARG A 190 28.76 -28.20 77.74
CA ARG A 190 28.73 -27.31 78.94
C ARG A 190 28.82 -25.83 78.53
N ARG A 191 27.77 -25.06 78.82
CA ARG A 191 27.76 -23.59 79.03
C ARG A 191 28.04 -23.31 80.53
N PRO A 192 28.14 -22.07 81.05
CA PRO A 192 28.39 -20.73 80.47
C PRO A 192 29.52 -19.95 81.20
N ARG A 193 30.05 -18.86 80.63
CA ARG A 193 30.56 -17.71 81.42
C ARG A 193 30.53 -16.43 80.57
N ALA A 194 29.90 -15.40 81.14
CA ALA A 194 29.82 -14.00 80.71
C ALA A 194 31.24 -13.36 80.70
N ALA A 195 31.61 -12.25 80.05
CA ALA A 195 31.01 -11.13 79.29
C ALA A 195 32.21 -10.54 78.45
N PRO A 196 32.20 -9.33 77.83
CA PRO A 196 31.13 -8.38 77.52
C PRO A 196 31.11 -7.93 76.02
N HIS A 197 30.11 -7.12 75.72
CA HIS A 197 29.79 -6.51 74.43
C HIS A 197 30.94 -5.72 73.78
N LEU A 198 31.28 -6.08 72.54
CA LEU A 198 31.92 -5.19 71.57
C LEU A 198 31.03 -5.17 70.32
N ALA A 199 30.08 -4.24 70.31
CA ALA A 199 29.27 -3.92 69.16
C ALA A 199 30.19 -3.42 68.03
N ARG A 200 30.44 -4.25 67.02
CA ARG A 200 31.06 -3.79 65.78
C ARG A 200 30.02 -2.98 65.00
N PRO A 201 30.29 -1.72 64.65
CA PRO A 201 29.38 -0.97 63.80
C PRO A 201 29.40 -1.62 62.41
N ILE A 202 28.25 -2.13 61.98
CA ILE A 202 28.04 -2.55 60.60
C ILE A 202 28.05 -1.26 59.78
N TRP A 203 29.23 -0.91 59.25
CA TRP A 203 29.35 0.08 58.18
C TRP A 203 28.56 -0.45 56.97
N LYS A 204 27.29 -0.07 56.86
CA LYS A 204 26.60 -0.08 55.57
C LYS A 204 27.26 1.01 54.73
N ALA A 205 28.27 0.61 53.96
CA ALA A 205 28.85 1.48 52.94
C ALA A 205 27.69 2.00 52.07
N PRO A 206 27.53 3.32 51.89
CA PRO A 206 26.54 3.82 50.96
C PRO A 206 26.92 3.28 49.58
N ARG A 207 26.01 2.51 48.96
CA ARG A 207 26.18 2.04 47.58
C ARG A 207 26.35 3.29 46.72
N ARG A 208 27.60 3.66 46.42
CA ARG A 208 27.91 4.69 45.44
C ARG A 208 27.39 4.17 44.11
N GLN A 209 26.22 4.65 43.70
CA GLN A 209 25.75 4.48 42.33
C GLN A 209 26.83 5.08 41.43
N THR A 210 27.47 4.24 40.63
CA THR A 210 28.39 4.70 39.58
C THR A 210 27.64 5.65 38.64
N VAL A 211 28.32 6.65 38.09
CA VAL A 211 27.77 7.54 37.05
C VAL A 211 27.16 6.72 35.90
N LEU A 212 27.78 5.59 35.57
CA LEU A 212 27.25 4.63 34.60
C LEU A 212 25.89 4.04 35.01
N SER A 213 25.71 3.63 36.27
CA SER A 213 24.41 3.14 36.76
C SER A 213 23.36 4.24 36.84
N GLN A 214 23.76 5.49 37.10
CA GLN A 214 22.86 6.65 37.06
C GLN A 214 22.43 6.97 35.63
N VAL A 215 23.38 7.03 34.69
CA VAL A 215 23.12 7.22 33.25
C VAL A 215 22.28 6.09 32.69
N LEU A 216 22.56 4.82 33.04
CA LEU A 216 21.74 3.68 32.64
C LEU A 216 20.34 3.72 33.25
N SER A 217 20.19 4.15 34.50
CA SER A 217 18.88 4.32 35.13
C SER A 217 18.09 5.50 34.54
N GLN A 218 18.77 6.57 34.10
CA GLN A 218 18.15 7.71 33.42
C GLN A 218 17.79 7.40 31.97
N LEU A 219 18.59 6.57 31.28
CA LEU A 219 18.26 6.02 29.95
C LEU A 219 17.15 4.97 30.02
N ALA A 220 17.05 4.21 31.11
CA ALA A 220 15.94 3.27 31.36
C ALA A 220 14.67 3.97 31.84
N ALA A 221 14.79 5.15 32.47
CA ALA A 221 13.70 6.05 32.80
C ALA A 221 13.34 7.02 31.67
N ALA A 222 14.10 7.01 30.56
CA ALA A 222 13.71 7.70 29.35
C ALA A 222 12.43 7.04 28.84
N ASP A 223 11.46 7.88 28.47
CA ASP A 223 10.25 7.44 27.79
C ASP A 223 10.64 6.37 26.74
N PRO A 224 10.14 5.12 26.85
CA PRO A 224 10.53 4.06 25.92
C PRO A 224 10.20 4.43 24.46
N ASN A 225 9.32 5.43 24.26
CA ASN A 225 8.95 5.99 22.98
C ASN A 225 8.77 7.52 23.08
N PRO A 226 9.85 8.34 23.15
CA PRO A 226 9.71 9.81 23.24
C PRO A 226 8.95 10.34 22.04
N ASP A 227 8.10 11.35 22.18
CA ASP A 227 7.21 11.76 21.08
C ASP A 227 7.75 12.98 20.29
N PRO A 228 7.90 12.91 18.94
CA PRO A 228 7.88 11.71 18.09
C PRO A 228 9.26 11.00 18.04
N ALA A 229 9.26 9.68 18.27
CA ALA A 229 10.50 8.92 18.31
C ALA A 229 11.12 8.82 16.91
N ALA A 230 12.46 8.87 16.80
CA ALA A 230 13.16 8.78 15.51
C ALA A 230 12.77 7.51 14.72
N TRP A 231 12.65 6.37 15.42
CA TRP A 231 12.21 5.12 14.80
C TRP A 231 10.79 5.23 14.20
N ARG A 232 9.88 5.96 14.87
CA ARG A 232 8.50 6.16 14.44
C ARG A 232 8.43 7.02 13.18
N ILE A 233 9.27 8.04 13.09
CA ILE A 233 9.41 8.88 11.88
C ILE A 233 9.87 8.00 10.71
N ILE A 234 10.98 7.26 10.89
CA ILE A 234 11.59 6.45 9.84
C ILE A 234 10.63 5.36 9.35
N THR A 235 10.03 4.61 10.27
CA THR A 235 9.13 3.49 9.92
C THR A 235 7.85 3.96 9.25
N LYS A 236 7.22 5.05 9.72
CA LYS A 236 6.05 5.64 9.06
C LYS A 236 6.37 6.13 7.65
N ILE A 237 7.48 6.86 7.46
CA ILE A 237 7.88 7.35 6.14
C ILE A 237 8.14 6.17 5.21
N ALA A 238 8.90 5.16 5.65
CA ALA A 238 9.21 3.99 4.85
C ALA A 238 7.94 3.23 4.44
N TYR A 239 7.01 3.04 5.39
CA TYR A 239 5.73 2.39 5.16
C TYR A 239 4.86 3.16 4.15
N PHE A 240 4.66 4.46 4.35
CA PHE A 240 3.84 5.27 3.44
C PHE A 240 4.49 5.42 2.07
N ALA A 241 5.81 5.52 1.98
CA ALA A 241 6.52 5.52 0.70
C ALA A 241 6.29 4.21 -0.08
N GLY A 242 6.32 3.06 0.61
CA GLY A 242 5.98 1.76 0.01
C GLY A 242 4.52 1.64 -0.41
N LEU A 243 3.58 2.12 0.42
CA LEU A 243 2.15 2.16 0.14
C LEU A 243 1.84 3.02 -1.09
N ILE A 244 2.36 4.25 -1.11
CA ILE A 244 2.21 5.21 -2.20
C ILE A 244 2.84 4.68 -3.49
N GLY A 245 4.04 4.10 -3.40
CA GLY A 245 4.70 3.47 -4.54
C GLY A 245 3.90 2.29 -5.09
N THR A 246 3.31 1.47 -4.21
CA THR A 246 2.52 0.29 -4.60
C THR A 246 1.25 0.70 -5.32
N PHE A 247 0.41 1.54 -4.70
CA PHE A 247 -0.84 2.01 -5.32
C PHE A 247 -0.59 2.90 -6.53
N GLY A 248 0.20 3.97 -6.37
CA GLY A 248 0.46 4.93 -7.44
C GLY A 248 1.24 4.32 -8.60
N GLY A 249 2.26 3.49 -8.33
CA GLY A 249 3.06 2.85 -9.38
C GLY A 249 2.26 1.83 -10.20
N THR A 250 1.44 0.99 -9.53
CA THR A 250 0.61 0.00 -10.24
C THR A 250 -0.51 0.68 -11.03
N LEU A 251 -1.20 1.68 -10.47
CA LEU A 251 -2.21 2.47 -11.18
C LEU A 251 -1.61 3.26 -12.36
N LEU A 252 -0.46 3.91 -12.16
CA LEU A 252 0.27 4.59 -13.23
C LEU A 252 0.53 3.63 -14.38
N TYR A 253 1.05 2.43 -14.09
CA TYR A 253 1.33 1.48 -15.14
C TYR A 253 0.06 1.01 -15.85
N VAL A 254 -0.98 0.59 -15.10
CA VAL A 254 -2.19 -0.02 -15.65
C VAL A 254 -3.08 0.99 -16.38
N LEU A 255 -3.26 2.19 -15.84
CA LEU A 255 -4.17 3.20 -16.38
C LEU A 255 -3.51 4.13 -17.41
N VAL A 256 -2.20 4.37 -17.29
CA VAL A 256 -1.50 5.37 -18.11
C VAL A 256 -0.51 4.71 -19.06
N VAL A 257 0.53 4.06 -18.55
CA VAL A 257 1.67 3.61 -19.37
C VAL A 257 1.25 2.47 -20.31
N HIS A 258 0.60 1.43 -19.80
CA HIS A 258 0.22 0.26 -20.58
C HIS A 258 -0.72 0.60 -21.75
N PRO A 259 -1.81 1.38 -21.58
CA PRO A 259 -2.65 1.78 -22.70
C PRO A 259 -1.91 2.59 -23.77
N VAL A 260 -0.95 3.45 -23.39
CA VAL A 260 -0.14 4.20 -24.36
C VAL A 260 0.77 3.26 -25.16
N LEU A 261 1.47 2.35 -24.48
CA LEU A 261 2.39 1.41 -25.12
C LEU A 261 1.70 0.41 -26.06
N THR A 262 0.43 0.09 -25.80
CA THR A 262 -0.35 -0.90 -26.56
C THR A 262 -1.21 -0.29 -27.67
N ARG A 263 -1.83 0.88 -27.44
CA ARG A 263 -2.80 1.48 -28.37
C ARG A 263 -2.21 2.55 -29.29
N SER A 264 -0.96 2.95 -29.06
CA SER A 264 -0.29 3.96 -29.89
C SER A 264 0.83 3.35 -30.73
N PRO A 265 1.15 3.94 -31.90
CA PRO A 265 2.41 3.63 -32.59
C PRO A 265 3.56 4.07 -31.68
N VAL A 266 4.36 3.10 -31.25
CA VAL A 266 5.54 3.27 -30.39
C VAL A 266 6.63 2.39 -30.99
N ASN A 267 7.85 2.94 -31.13
CA ASN A 267 9.00 2.17 -31.56
C ASN A 267 9.17 0.94 -30.64
N PRO A 268 9.32 -0.29 -31.18
CA PRO A 268 9.50 -1.50 -30.37
C PRO A 268 10.61 -1.39 -29.32
N ALA A 269 11.74 -0.76 -29.66
CA ALA A 269 12.85 -0.58 -28.73
C ALA A 269 12.47 0.34 -27.55
N ASP A 270 11.77 1.45 -27.81
CA ASP A 270 11.30 2.36 -26.76
C ASP A 270 10.25 1.68 -25.86
N ARG A 271 9.37 0.88 -26.46
CA ARG A 271 8.35 0.09 -25.73
C ARG A 271 9.04 -0.86 -24.74
N ASP A 272 10.06 -1.58 -25.18
CA ASP A 272 10.78 -2.53 -24.34
C ASP A 272 11.57 -1.84 -23.23
N VAL A 273 12.21 -0.70 -23.53
CA VAL A 273 12.90 0.12 -22.52
C VAL A 273 11.92 0.59 -21.44
N LEU A 274 10.77 1.17 -21.82
CA LEU A 274 9.78 1.68 -20.88
C LEU A 274 9.14 0.55 -20.06
N ARG A 275 8.81 -0.57 -20.70
CA ARG A 275 8.23 -1.74 -20.03
C ARG A 275 9.20 -2.36 -19.03
N ARG A 276 10.46 -2.55 -19.42
CA ARG A 276 11.52 -3.04 -18.53
C ARG A 276 11.73 -2.08 -17.36
N ARG A 277 11.80 -0.77 -17.62
CA ARG A 277 11.99 0.23 -16.57
C ARG A 277 10.83 0.24 -15.58
N ALA A 278 9.59 0.19 -16.06
CA ALA A 278 8.41 0.10 -15.20
C ALA A 278 8.41 -1.19 -14.35
N ALA A 279 8.79 -2.34 -14.92
CA ALA A 279 8.91 -3.58 -14.16
C ALA A 279 9.95 -3.48 -13.04
N LEU A 280 11.11 -2.88 -13.31
CA LEU A 280 12.17 -2.70 -12.31
C LEU A 280 11.78 -1.70 -11.21
N ILE A 281 11.06 -0.62 -11.55
CA ILE A 281 10.54 0.34 -10.57
C ILE A 281 9.55 -0.37 -9.64
N LEU A 282 8.59 -1.12 -10.19
CA LEU A 282 7.61 -1.86 -9.38
C LEU A 282 8.28 -2.95 -8.53
N ALA A 283 9.28 -3.65 -9.07
CA ALA A 283 10.05 -4.63 -8.30
C ALA A 283 10.77 -3.99 -7.10
N ALA A 284 11.40 -2.83 -7.31
CA ALA A 284 12.06 -2.07 -6.25
C ALA A 284 11.06 -1.56 -5.19
N VAL A 285 9.90 -1.05 -5.62
CA VAL A 285 8.80 -0.67 -4.72
C VAL A 285 8.34 -1.86 -3.87
N GLY A 286 8.14 -3.04 -4.49
CA GLY A 286 7.78 -4.25 -3.76
C GLY A 286 8.83 -4.65 -2.72
N THR A 287 10.11 -4.63 -3.09
CA THR A 287 11.22 -4.92 -2.16
C THR A 287 11.23 -3.94 -0.99
N TRP A 288 11.13 -2.64 -1.27
CA TRP A 288 11.08 -1.60 -0.25
C TRP A 288 9.89 -1.79 0.69
N PHE A 289 8.70 -2.00 0.13
CA PHE A 289 7.48 -2.09 0.90
C PHE A 289 7.49 -3.33 1.81
N LEU A 290 7.97 -4.48 1.34
CA LEU A 290 8.08 -5.69 2.15
C LEU A 290 8.94 -5.48 3.41
N VAL A 291 10.08 -4.80 3.27
CA VAL A 291 10.95 -4.47 4.40
C VAL A 291 10.27 -3.49 5.36
N ALA A 292 9.67 -2.42 4.81
CA ALA A 292 8.98 -1.40 5.61
C ALA A 292 7.79 -1.97 6.40
N LEU A 293 7.06 -2.95 5.84
CA LEU A 293 5.92 -3.60 6.49
C LEU A 293 6.33 -4.26 7.81
N TYR A 294 7.46 -4.97 7.85
CA TYR A 294 7.94 -5.62 9.07
C TYR A 294 8.20 -4.61 10.19
N PHE A 295 8.98 -3.57 9.90
CA PHE A 295 9.34 -2.56 10.89
C PHE A 295 8.15 -1.72 11.36
N GLN A 296 7.19 -1.45 10.47
CA GLN A 296 5.95 -0.78 10.83
C GLN A 296 5.05 -1.66 11.70
N LEU A 297 5.02 -2.97 11.45
CA LEU A 297 4.27 -3.93 12.25
C LEU A 297 4.84 -4.05 13.67
N ALA A 298 6.17 -4.15 13.80
CA ALA A 298 6.85 -4.06 15.09
C ALA A 298 6.50 -2.74 15.82
N GLY A 299 6.44 -1.63 15.09
CA GLY A 299 6.04 -0.33 15.63
C GLY A 299 4.59 -0.25 16.09
N LYS A 300 3.69 -1.09 15.56
CA LYS A 300 2.33 -1.24 16.11
C LYS A 300 2.36 -2.02 17.43
N GLY A 301 3.11 -3.12 17.49
CA GLY A 301 3.30 -3.92 18.71
C GLY A 301 3.97 -3.15 19.85
N ALA A 302 4.86 -2.21 19.55
CA ALA A 302 5.52 -1.36 20.55
C ALA A 302 4.57 -0.40 21.28
N ARG A 303 3.41 -0.10 20.67
CA ARG A 303 2.49 0.98 21.08
C ARG A 303 1.10 0.46 21.44
N VAL A 304 1.03 -0.78 21.93
CA VAL A 304 -0.21 -1.31 22.48
C VAL A 304 -0.49 -0.56 23.78
N LYS A 305 -1.60 0.18 23.83
CA LYS A 305 -1.96 1.02 24.98
C LYS A 305 -1.97 0.19 26.27
N GLY A 306 -1.23 0.65 27.28
CA GLY A 306 -1.08 -0.03 28.57
C GLY A 306 -0.07 -1.20 28.58
N GLN A 307 0.58 -1.51 27.45
CA GLN A 307 1.63 -2.52 27.31
C GLN A 307 2.75 -2.01 26.40
N GLU A 308 3.10 -0.73 26.54
CA GLU A 308 4.13 -0.09 25.73
C GLU A 308 5.50 -0.69 26.04
N ILE A 309 6.25 -1.01 25.00
CA ILE A 309 7.59 -1.59 25.12
C ILE A 309 8.58 -0.80 24.26
N PRO A 310 9.87 -0.79 24.61
CA PRO A 310 10.90 -0.19 23.76
C PRO A 310 10.88 -0.78 22.36
N TYR A 311 11.07 0.05 21.34
CA TYR A 311 11.05 -0.41 19.95
C TYR A 311 12.10 -1.48 19.63
N SER A 312 13.27 -1.42 20.27
CA SER A 312 14.33 -2.43 20.15
C SER A 312 13.86 -3.83 20.53
N GLU A 313 12.95 -3.95 21.50
CA GLU A 313 12.32 -5.22 21.87
C GLU A 313 11.21 -5.61 20.89
N ALA A 314 10.39 -4.64 20.47
CA ALA A 314 9.25 -4.89 19.60
C ALA A 314 9.64 -5.45 18.21
N VAL A 315 10.86 -5.16 17.74
CA VAL A 315 11.42 -5.68 16.48
C VAL A 315 11.75 -7.17 16.56
N LEU A 316 11.79 -7.77 17.75
CA LEU A 316 12.04 -9.21 17.90
C LEU A 316 10.87 -10.03 17.31
N PRO A 317 11.13 -11.06 16.49
CA PRO A 317 10.07 -11.84 15.84
C PRO A 317 9.04 -12.44 16.81
N GLY A 318 9.47 -12.85 18.01
CA GLY A 318 8.57 -13.36 19.05
C GLY A 318 7.58 -12.31 19.59
N ARG A 319 7.99 -11.04 19.68
CA ARG A 319 7.11 -9.93 20.10
C ARG A 319 6.11 -9.58 19.02
N VAL A 320 6.55 -9.55 17.76
CA VAL A 320 5.66 -9.37 16.60
C VAL A 320 4.63 -10.49 16.55
N LEU A 321 5.05 -11.75 16.70
CA LEU A 321 4.13 -12.88 16.72
C LEU A 321 3.15 -12.78 17.89
N GLY A 322 3.64 -12.43 19.09
CA GLY A 322 2.79 -12.21 20.26
C GLY A 322 1.71 -11.14 20.05
N TYR A 323 2.06 -10.03 19.37
CA TYR A 323 1.07 -9.01 18.97
C TYR A 323 0.03 -9.58 17.99
N LEU A 324 0.47 -10.31 16.96
CA LEU A 324 -0.43 -10.88 15.95
C LEU A 324 -1.38 -11.95 16.54
N THR A 325 -0.94 -12.68 17.56
CA THR A 325 -1.72 -13.73 18.22
C THR A 325 -2.42 -13.27 19.50
N ALA A 326 -2.37 -11.97 19.82
CA ALA A 326 -3.04 -11.44 21.00
C ALA A 326 -4.56 -11.71 20.92
N PRO A 327 -5.21 -12.14 22.03
CA PRO A 327 -6.64 -12.42 22.03
C PRO A 327 -7.47 -11.15 21.83
N ALA A 328 -8.70 -11.31 21.36
CA ALA A 328 -9.65 -10.21 21.18
C ALA A 328 -10.10 -9.66 22.54
N GLN A 329 -10.37 -8.36 22.61
CA GLN A 329 -10.95 -7.77 23.82
C GLN A 329 -12.45 -8.11 23.92
N PRO A 330 -13.05 -8.05 25.13
CA PRO A 330 -14.48 -8.26 25.28
C PRO A 330 -15.29 -7.31 24.38
N GLY A 331 -16.20 -7.86 23.58
CA GLY A 331 -16.99 -7.11 22.59
C GLY A 331 -16.42 -7.13 21.17
N GLU A 332 -15.13 -7.45 20.99
CA GLU A 332 -14.52 -7.58 19.67
C GLU A 332 -14.71 -8.98 19.09
N TRP A 333 -15.13 -9.09 17.83
CA TRP A 333 -15.22 -10.40 17.14
C TRP A 333 -13.88 -10.89 16.60
N MET A 334 -12.89 -9.99 16.48
CA MET A 334 -11.54 -10.29 16.02
C MET A 334 -10.55 -9.35 16.70
N SER A 335 -9.41 -9.87 17.15
CA SER A 335 -8.38 -9.04 17.77
C SER A 335 -7.72 -8.10 16.77
N ALA A 336 -7.28 -6.93 17.24
CA ALA A 336 -6.49 -6.01 16.43
C ALA A 336 -5.22 -6.68 15.83
N GLY A 337 -4.63 -7.63 16.57
CA GLY A 337 -3.51 -8.45 16.11
C GLY A 337 -3.87 -9.35 14.93
N ALA A 338 -5.00 -10.05 15.01
CA ALA A 338 -5.50 -10.90 13.92
C ALA A 338 -5.88 -10.07 12.68
N GLN A 339 -6.53 -8.90 12.88
CA GLN A 339 -6.81 -7.98 11.78
C GLN A 339 -5.52 -7.50 11.10
N ALA A 340 -4.52 -7.12 11.90
CA ALA A 340 -3.21 -6.72 11.39
C ALA A 340 -2.51 -7.87 10.65
N ALA A 341 -2.64 -9.12 11.10
CA ALA A 341 -2.07 -10.29 10.42
C ALA A 341 -2.65 -10.43 9.01
N VAL A 342 -3.97 -10.34 8.86
CA VAL A 342 -4.66 -10.42 7.56
C VAL A 342 -4.23 -9.26 6.66
N GLN A 343 -4.28 -8.03 7.18
CA GLN A 343 -3.92 -6.83 6.44
C GLN A 343 -2.46 -6.86 5.95
N TYR A 344 -1.50 -7.09 6.86
CA TYR A 344 -0.08 -7.08 6.53
C TYR A 344 0.32 -8.30 5.70
N GLY A 345 -0.36 -9.44 5.89
CA GLY A 345 -0.19 -10.62 5.04
C GLY A 345 -0.58 -10.35 3.59
N LEU A 346 -1.71 -9.66 3.35
CA LEU A 346 -2.12 -9.24 2.01
C LEU A 346 -1.18 -8.19 1.41
N TRP A 347 -0.72 -7.20 2.19
CA TRP A 347 0.30 -6.27 1.70
C TRP A 347 1.62 -6.96 1.36
N ALA A 348 2.07 -7.91 2.18
CA ALA A 348 3.26 -8.70 1.90
C ALA A 348 3.08 -9.53 0.62
N LEU A 349 1.90 -10.12 0.40
CA LEU A 349 1.59 -10.85 -0.82
C LEU A 349 1.64 -9.95 -2.07
N SER A 350 1.06 -8.74 -1.98
CA SER A 350 1.15 -7.73 -3.05
C SER A 350 2.61 -7.34 -3.33
N ALA A 351 3.39 -7.06 -2.27
CA ALA A 351 4.80 -6.72 -2.37
C ALA A 351 5.62 -7.86 -3.00
N VAL A 352 5.41 -9.11 -2.59
CA VAL A 352 6.04 -10.30 -3.18
C VAL A 352 5.70 -10.42 -4.66
N MET A 353 4.42 -10.23 -5.05
CA MET A 353 4.03 -10.23 -6.46
C MET A 353 4.80 -9.21 -7.28
N LEU A 354 5.03 -8.01 -6.75
CA LEU A 354 5.83 -6.99 -7.42
C LEU A 354 7.32 -7.36 -7.45
N ILE A 355 7.88 -7.92 -6.37
CA ILE A 355 9.28 -8.41 -6.29
C ILE A 355 9.57 -9.43 -7.39
N LEU A 356 8.62 -10.29 -7.75
CA LEU A 356 8.80 -11.26 -8.83
C LEU A 356 9.18 -10.59 -10.17
N LEU A 357 8.88 -9.31 -10.38
CA LEU A 357 9.27 -8.55 -11.57
C LEU A 357 10.78 -8.27 -11.68
N TRP A 358 11.58 -8.57 -10.65
CA TRP A 358 13.04 -8.68 -10.79
C TRP A 358 13.42 -9.74 -11.84
N ARG A 359 12.61 -10.78 -11.98
CA ARG A 359 12.78 -11.81 -13.01
C ARG A 359 12.30 -11.30 -14.36
N SER A 360 13.23 -11.15 -15.30
CA SER A 360 12.96 -10.65 -16.66
C SER A 360 11.89 -11.44 -17.42
N SER A 361 11.77 -12.74 -17.19
CA SER A 361 10.75 -13.59 -17.83
C SER A 361 9.31 -13.18 -17.47
N LEU A 362 9.10 -12.46 -16.37
CA LEU A 362 7.79 -11.98 -15.93
C LEU A 362 7.45 -10.60 -16.49
N HIS A 363 8.38 -9.92 -17.18
CA HIS A 363 8.11 -8.62 -17.81
C HIS A 363 7.00 -8.74 -18.87
N ALA A 364 6.94 -9.88 -19.58
CA ALA A 364 5.86 -10.22 -20.50
C ALA A 364 4.46 -10.29 -19.83
N ARG A 365 4.40 -10.46 -18.51
CA ARG A 365 3.17 -10.53 -17.71
C ARG A 365 2.95 -9.30 -16.82
N LEU A 366 3.77 -8.25 -16.98
CA LEU A 366 3.77 -7.04 -16.14
C LEU A 366 2.37 -6.49 -15.86
N THR A 367 1.49 -6.37 -16.85
CA THR A 367 0.12 -5.86 -16.65
C THR A 367 -0.73 -6.73 -15.73
N ARG A 368 -0.62 -8.05 -15.86
CA ARG A 368 -1.34 -9.00 -14.99
C ARG A 368 -0.79 -8.95 -13.57
N VAL A 369 0.54 -8.90 -13.43
CA VAL A 369 1.20 -8.81 -12.12
C VAL A 369 0.85 -7.49 -11.43
N ALA A 370 0.99 -6.34 -12.12
CA ALA A 370 0.65 -5.03 -11.56
C ALA A 370 -0.83 -4.92 -11.19
N GLY A 371 -1.74 -5.42 -12.05
CA GLY A 371 -3.18 -5.41 -11.78
C GLY A 371 -3.58 -6.27 -10.58
N ALA A 372 -3.07 -7.50 -10.48
CA ALA A 372 -3.35 -8.36 -9.33
C ALA A 372 -2.68 -7.85 -8.04
N ALA A 373 -1.47 -7.29 -8.11
CA ALA A 373 -0.82 -6.67 -6.96
C ALA A 373 -1.63 -5.46 -6.45
N TYR A 374 -2.17 -4.64 -7.35
CA TYR A 374 -3.09 -3.55 -7.00
C TYR A 374 -4.35 -4.06 -6.29
N VAL A 375 -5.02 -5.09 -6.85
CA VAL A 375 -6.23 -5.67 -6.25
C VAL A 375 -5.94 -6.20 -4.85
N ILE A 376 -4.84 -6.94 -4.68
CA ILE A 376 -4.45 -7.48 -3.37
C ILE A 376 -4.12 -6.35 -2.38
N ALA A 377 -3.40 -5.30 -2.82
CA ALA A 377 -3.12 -4.14 -1.98
C ALA A 377 -4.39 -3.39 -1.58
N PHE A 378 -5.36 -3.27 -2.50
CA PHE A 378 -6.66 -2.68 -2.23
C PHE A 378 -7.47 -3.52 -1.24
N LEU A 379 -7.46 -4.86 -1.38
CA LEU A 379 -8.10 -5.76 -0.41
C LEU A 379 -7.47 -5.63 0.98
N ALA A 380 -6.13 -5.57 1.07
CA ALA A 380 -5.43 -5.30 2.33
C ALA A 380 -5.85 -3.97 2.96
N TYR A 381 -6.06 -2.95 2.13
CA TYR A 381 -6.55 -1.65 2.57
C TYR A 381 -8.02 -1.68 2.97
N ALA A 382 -8.86 -2.48 2.31
CA ALA A 382 -10.26 -2.66 2.67
C ALA A 382 -10.45 -3.43 3.98
N VAL A 383 -9.46 -4.17 4.47
CA VAL A 383 -9.52 -4.84 5.80
C VAL A 383 -9.79 -3.83 6.92
N THR A 384 -9.32 -2.57 6.80
CA THR A 384 -9.60 -1.51 7.80
C THR A 384 -11.00 -0.92 7.71
N TRP A 385 -11.80 -1.29 6.71
CA TRP A 385 -13.23 -0.95 6.67
C TRP A 385 -14.08 -1.88 7.52
N VAL A 386 -13.53 -3.02 7.95
CA VAL A 386 -14.24 -3.96 8.79
C VAL A 386 -13.89 -3.65 10.25
N PRO A 387 -14.81 -3.03 11.02
CA PRO A 387 -14.55 -2.72 12.43
C PRO A 387 -14.45 -4.01 13.26
N THR A 388 -13.58 -4.01 14.26
CA THR A 388 -13.45 -5.12 15.22
C THR A 388 -14.56 -5.14 16.25
N ASP A 389 -15.18 -3.98 16.51
CA ASP A 389 -16.40 -3.81 17.31
C ASP A 389 -17.49 -3.10 16.49
N PRO A 390 -18.32 -3.86 15.74
CA PRO A 390 -19.41 -3.29 14.96
C PRO A 390 -20.48 -2.57 15.80
N GLY A 391 -20.57 -2.85 17.11
CA GLY A 391 -21.53 -2.23 18.01
C GLY A 391 -21.19 -0.79 18.36
N ALA A 392 -19.93 -0.38 18.16
CA ALA A 392 -19.44 0.97 18.42
C ALA A 392 -19.52 1.91 17.19
N GLU A 393 -19.93 1.41 16.03
CA GLU A 393 -19.98 2.22 14.81
C GLU A 393 -21.11 3.26 14.82
N THR A 394 -20.77 4.47 14.38
CA THR A 394 -21.69 5.58 14.19
C THR A 394 -21.61 6.08 12.76
N PHE A 395 -22.58 6.89 12.32
CA PHE A 395 -22.51 7.52 11.01
C PHE A 395 -21.23 8.37 10.82
N ASP A 396 -20.81 9.09 11.85
CA ASP A 396 -19.60 9.93 11.82
C ASP A 396 -18.31 9.10 11.71
N SER A 397 -18.20 7.98 12.44
CA SER A 397 -17.03 7.09 12.33
C SER A 397 -16.92 6.44 10.94
N VAL A 398 -18.05 5.98 10.38
CA VAL A 398 -18.08 5.43 9.01
C VAL A 398 -17.73 6.49 7.98
N LEU A 399 -18.33 7.68 8.05
CA LEU A 399 -18.04 8.78 7.12
C LEU A 399 -16.58 9.24 7.21
N GLY A 400 -16.06 9.38 8.43
CA GLY A 400 -14.66 9.68 8.69
C GLY A 400 -13.72 8.63 8.10
N SER A 401 -14.03 7.35 8.29
CA SER A 401 -13.28 6.24 7.70
C SER A 401 -13.28 6.30 6.18
N VAL A 402 -14.43 6.47 5.54
CA VAL A 402 -14.53 6.57 4.07
C VAL A 402 -13.71 7.72 3.53
N LEU A 403 -13.77 8.90 4.16
CA LEU A 403 -13.04 10.08 3.71
C LEU A 403 -11.54 9.97 3.96
N ASP A 404 -11.10 9.37 5.06
CA ASP A 404 -9.69 9.06 5.29
C ASP A 404 -9.16 8.09 4.21
N HIS A 405 -9.93 7.05 3.88
CA HIS A 405 -9.53 6.11 2.84
C HIS A 405 -9.49 6.74 1.45
N ALA A 406 -10.47 7.60 1.14
CA ALA A 406 -10.46 8.39 -0.09
C ALA A 406 -9.23 9.31 -0.14
N HIS A 407 -8.83 9.93 0.98
CA HIS A 407 -7.65 10.78 1.06
C HIS A 407 -6.37 10.01 0.75
N VAL A 408 -6.14 8.89 1.44
CA VAL A 408 -4.93 8.08 1.28
C VAL A 408 -4.82 7.49 -0.13
N LEU A 409 -5.91 6.99 -0.71
CA LEU A 409 -5.92 6.49 -2.10
C LEU A 409 -5.66 7.60 -3.11
N SER A 410 -6.23 8.79 -2.89
CA SER A 410 -6.00 9.97 -3.71
C SER A 410 -4.54 10.40 -3.68
N VAL A 411 -3.97 10.58 -2.49
CA VAL A 411 -2.56 10.93 -2.29
C VAL A 411 -1.64 9.87 -2.91
N SER A 412 -1.94 8.59 -2.67
CA SER A 412 -1.14 7.49 -3.22
C SER A 412 -1.15 7.45 -4.74
N THR A 413 -2.30 7.70 -5.35
CA THR A 413 -2.44 7.75 -6.81
C THR A 413 -1.67 8.94 -7.40
N TRP A 414 -1.81 10.12 -6.80
CA TRP A 414 -1.18 11.33 -7.29
C TRP A 414 0.34 11.34 -7.07
N VAL A 415 0.79 11.24 -5.82
CA VAL A 415 2.22 11.33 -5.46
C VAL A 415 2.99 10.13 -5.98
N GLY A 416 2.41 8.92 -5.89
CA GLY A 416 3.06 7.72 -6.39
C GLY A 416 3.13 7.69 -7.91
N GLY A 417 2.14 8.26 -8.61
CA GLY A 417 2.18 8.46 -10.05
C GLY A 417 3.25 9.47 -10.49
N ILE A 418 3.37 10.62 -9.79
CA ILE A 418 4.43 11.62 -10.00
C ILE A 418 5.81 10.98 -9.82
N ALA A 419 6.03 10.31 -8.68
CA ALA A 419 7.30 9.63 -8.41
C ALA A 419 7.60 8.55 -9.45
N GLY A 420 6.59 7.76 -9.83
CA GLY A 420 6.72 6.73 -10.87
C GLY A 420 7.09 7.31 -12.23
N LEU A 421 6.52 8.44 -12.62
CA LEU A 421 6.86 9.13 -13.87
C LEU A 421 8.25 9.75 -13.83
N ALA A 422 8.64 10.38 -12.73
CA ALA A 422 10.00 10.89 -12.53
C ALA A 422 11.04 9.77 -12.66
N LEU A 423 10.80 8.61 -12.03
CA LEU A 423 11.68 7.43 -12.11
C LEU A 423 11.68 6.77 -13.50
N LEU A 424 10.55 6.76 -14.20
CA LEU A 424 10.45 6.25 -15.56
C LEU A 424 11.23 7.14 -16.53
N ALA A 425 11.19 8.46 -16.32
CA ALA A 425 11.84 9.44 -17.17
C ALA A 425 13.37 9.42 -17.09
N THR A 426 13.96 8.82 -16.05
CA THR A 426 15.42 8.63 -16.01
C THR A 426 15.92 7.72 -17.14
N ALA A 427 15.03 6.96 -17.79
CA ALA A 427 15.36 6.15 -18.97
C ALA A 427 15.52 6.97 -20.26
N HIS A 428 15.29 8.29 -20.23
CA HIS A 428 15.29 9.14 -21.43
C HIS A 428 16.51 9.02 -22.34
N ARG A 429 17.71 8.75 -21.78
CA ARG A 429 18.95 8.60 -22.57
C ARG A 429 18.93 7.38 -23.50
N ARG A 430 18.03 6.43 -23.27
CA ARG A 430 17.87 5.20 -24.06
C ARG A 430 16.68 5.26 -25.02
N LEU A 431 15.98 6.39 -25.07
CA LEU A 431 14.79 6.56 -25.89
C LEU A 431 15.13 7.24 -27.21
N SER A 432 14.44 6.84 -28.27
CA SER A 432 14.54 7.50 -29.57
C SER A 432 13.99 8.93 -29.54
N PRO A 433 14.37 9.82 -30.48
CA PRO A 433 13.77 11.14 -30.61
C PRO A 433 12.24 11.11 -30.75
N GLY A 434 11.70 10.08 -31.42
CA GLY A 434 10.25 9.86 -31.57
C GLY A 434 9.50 9.55 -30.26
N ALA A 435 10.21 9.27 -29.17
CA ALA A 435 9.62 9.03 -27.86
C ALA A 435 8.92 10.27 -27.29
N GLY A 436 9.21 11.48 -27.78
CA GLY A 436 8.54 12.71 -27.35
C GLY A 436 7.01 12.64 -27.47
N ALA A 437 6.50 12.12 -28.59
CA ALA A 437 5.06 11.97 -28.80
C ALA A 437 4.43 10.90 -27.87
N VAL A 438 5.19 9.86 -27.52
CA VAL A 438 4.78 8.82 -26.57
C VAL A 438 4.66 9.41 -25.17
N TRP A 439 5.67 10.17 -24.74
CA TRP A 439 5.67 10.86 -23.45
C TRP A 439 4.55 11.90 -23.34
N ALA A 440 4.30 12.70 -24.38
CA ALA A 440 3.18 13.62 -24.39
C ALA A 440 1.82 12.91 -24.13
N ARG A 441 1.64 11.70 -24.67
CA ARG A 441 0.43 10.88 -24.41
C ARG A 441 0.41 10.31 -22.99
N ILE A 442 1.56 9.95 -22.44
CA ILE A 442 1.68 9.51 -21.03
C ILE A 442 1.30 10.66 -20.10
N TRP A 443 1.86 11.86 -20.31
CA TRP A 443 1.56 13.05 -19.52
C TRP A 443 0.08 13.40 -19.58
N SER A 444 -0.50 13.52 -20.77
CA SER A 444 -1.93 13.82 -20.94
C SER A 444 -2.85 12.83 -20.24
N ARG A 445 -2.54 11.51 -20.30
CA ARG A 445 -3.33 10.50 -19.59
C ARG A 445 -3.15 10.59 -18.09
N PHE A 446 -1.93 10.84 -17.62
CA PHE A 446 -1.68 10.99 -16.19
C PHE A 446 -2.34 12.26 -15.63
N SER A 447 -2.39 13.37 -16.37
CA SER A 447 -3.09 14.60 -15.95
C SER A 447 -4.54 14.33 -15.54
N VAL A 448 -5.27 13.49 -16.28
CA VAL A 448 -6.67 13.14 -15.93
C VAL A 448 -6.74 12.36 -14.62
N VAL A 449 -5.83 11.39 -14.44
CA VAL A 449 -5.73 10.59 -13.21
C VAL A 449 -5.34 11.47 -12.02
N ALA A 450 -4.34 12.33 -12.20
CA ALA A 450 -3.85 13.26 -11.19
C ALA A 450 -4.92 14.27 -10.80
N LEU A 451 -5.65 14.86 -11.76
CA LEU A 451 -6.74 15.80 -11.48
C LEU A 451 -7.85 15.15 -10.67
N THR A 452 -8.24 13.92 -11.03
CA THR A 452 -9.26 13.16 -10.28
C THR A 452 -8.79 12.88 -8.85
N ALA A 453 -7.54 12.45 -8.69
CA ALA A 453 -6.94 12.22 -7.38
C ALA A 453 -6.84 13.50 -6.55
N VAL A 454 -6.41 14.63 -7.12
CA VAL A 454 -6.38 15.93 -6.43
C VAL A 454 -7.78 16.35 -5.99
N GLY A 455 -8.80 16.16 -6.82
CA GLY A 455 -10.20 16.43 -6.44
C GLY A 455 -10.66 15.60 -5.24
N GLY A 456 -10.40 14.29 -5.26
CA GLY A 456 -10.68 13.39 -4.13
C GLY A 456 -9.93 13.81 -2.87
N MET A 457 -8.66 14.22 -3.00
CA MET A 457 -7.82 14.70 -1.91
C MET A 457 -8.34 16.03 -1.33
N VAL A 458 -8.83 16.96 -2.15
CA VAL A 458 -9.41 18.24 -1.68
C VAL A 458 -10.68 18.01 -0.89
N VAL A 459 -11.61 17.18 -1.41
CA VAL A 459 -12.87 16.87 -0.72
C VAL A 459 -12.59 16.18 0.62
N SER A 460 -11.83 15.09 0.60
CA SER A 460 -11.49 14.34 1.81
C SER A 460 -10.63 15.15 2.78
N GLY A 461 -9.62 15.86 2.28
CA GLY A 461 -8.71 16.68 3.09
C GLY A 461 -9.44 17.82 3.79
N SER A 462 -10.46 18.41 3.16
CA SER A 462 -11.30 19.44 3.78
C SER A 462 -12.09 18.89 4.97
N TRP A 463 -12.64 17.68 4.84
CA TRP A 463 -13.29 16.98 5.95
C TRP A 463 -12.31 16.70 7.09
N LEU A 464 -11.14 16.14 6.78
CA LEU A 464 -10.12 15.83 7.78
C LEU A 464 -9.64 17.11 8.49
N ALA A 465 -9.43 18.21 7.75
CA ALA A 465 -9.06 19.49 8.33
C ALA A 465 -10.17 20.02 9.25
N TRP A 466 -11.43 19.97 8.83
CA TRP A 466 -12.55 20.36 9.68
C TRP A 466 -12.61 19.52 10.97
N LYS A 467 -12.48 18.20 10.89
CA LYS A 467 -12.49 17.33 12.09
C LYS A 467 -11.33 17.65 13.04
N ASN A 468 -10.13 17.94 12.53
CA ASN A 468 -8.95 18.05 13.38
C ASN A 468 -8.60 19.47 13.85
N VAL A 469 -8.98 20.52 13.11
CA VAL A 469 -8.39 21.86 13.32
C VAL A 469 -9.22 22.77 14.22
N GLY A 470 -10.54 22.62 14.33
CA GLY A 470 -11.32 23.61 15.09
C GLY A 470 -11.68 24.82 14.24
N GLY A 471 -10.80 25.82 14.28
CA GLY A 471 -10.92 27.07 13.55
C GLY A 471 -9.56 27.68 13.18
N ALA A 472 -9.57 28.89 12.60
CA ALA A 472 -8.35 29.56 12.14
C ALA A 472 -7.38 29.89 13.28
N GLY A 473 -7.87 30.19 14.49
CA GLY A 473 -7.04 30.41 15.67
C GLY A 473 -6.21 29.18 16.00
N ASP A 474 -6.88 28.03 16.16
CA ASP A 474 -6.25 26.74 16.44
C ASP A 474 -5.22 26.36 15.36
N LEU A 475 -5.47 26.67 14.09
CA LEU A 475 -4.50 26.44 13.01
C LEU A 475 -3.15 27.17 13.22
N LEU A 476 -3.16 28.34 13.86
CA LEU A 476 -1.97 29.19 14.03
C LEU A 476 -1.32 29.02 15.41
N THR A 477 -2.11 28.71 16.44
CA THR A 477 -1.66 28.66 17.83
C THR A 477 -1.18 27.27 18.25
N THR A 478 -1.73 26.21 17.68
CA THR A 478 -1.43 24.82 18.05
C THR A 478 -0.21 24.27 17.30
N GLU A 479 0.47 23.27 17.88
CA GLU A 479 1.59 22.59 17.24
C GLU A 479 1.10 21.79 16.03
N PHE A 480 0.01 21.04 16.19
CA PHE A 480 -0.67 20.36 15.08
C PHE A 480 -0.99 21.33 13.94
N GLY A 481 -1.57 22.49 14.26
CA GLY A 481 -1.98 23.50 13.30
C GLY A 481 -0.81 24.03 12.48
N ARG A 482 0.32 24.32 13.12
CA ARG A 482 1.54 24.81 12.45
C ARG A 482 2.14 23.77 11.51
N PHE A 483 2.23 22.50 11.92
CA PHE A 483 2.66 21.44 11.01
C PHE A 483 1.68 21.24 9.85
N LEU A 484 0.38 21.36 10.11
CA LEU A 484 -0.62 21.30 9.05
C LEU A 484 -0.46 22.47 8.08
N LEU A 485 -0.16 23.68 8.56
CA LEU A 485 0.10 24.83 7.70
C LEU A 485 1.31 24.59 6.79
N VAL A 486 2.42 24.05 7.31
CA VAL A 486 3.58 23.65 6.50
C VAL A 486 3.16 22.61 5.44
N LYS A 487 2.36 21.61 5.81
CA LYS A 487 1.82 20.62 4.87
C LYS A 487 0.96 21.28 3.78
N LEU A 488 0.10 22.24 4.13
CA LEU A 488 -0.75 22.96 3.18
C LEU A 488 0.06 23.83 2.22
N VAL A 489 1.13 24.49 2.69
CA VAL A 489 2.05 25.25 1.81
C VAL A 489 2.76 24.32 0.83
N LEU A 490 3.26 23.17 1.29
CA LEU A 490 3.91 22.18 0.43
C LEU A 490 2.93 21.63 -0.62
N VAL A 491 1.73 21.22 -0.20
CA VAL A 491 0.69 20.70 -1.10
C VAL A 491 0.21 21.79 -2.07
N GLY A 492 0.01 23.02 -1.60
CA GLY A 492 -0.36 24.16 -2.44
C GLY A 492 0.70 24.46 -3.50
N THR A 493 1.98 24.37 -3.14
CA THR A 493 3.10 24.50 -4.08
C THR A 493 3.07 23.38 -5.13
N MET A 494 2.84 22.13 -4.72
CA MET A 494 2.68 21.00 -5.66
C MET A 494 1.49 21.22 -6.59
N VAL A 495 0.35 21.67 -6.09
CA VAL A 495 -0.83 21.97 -6.92
C VAL A 495 -0.53 23.10 -7.91
N ALA A 496 0.19 24.15 -7.49
CA ALA A 496 0.59 25.24 -8.37
C ALA A 496 1.54 24.76 -9.49
N ILE A 497 2.49 23.87 -9.16
CA ILE A 497 3.37 23.25 -10.14
C ILE A 497 2.57 22.37 -11.12
N GLY A 498 1.64 21.55 -10.61
CA GLY A 498 0.72 20.77 -11.42
C GLY A 498 -0.16 21.64 -12.34
N GLY A 499 -0.60 22.80 -11.85
CA GLY A 499 -1.30 23.81 -12.65
C GLY A 499 -0.44 24.39 -13.76
N LEU A 500 0.83 24.73 -13.48
CA LEU A 500 1.79 25.18 -14.49
C LEU A 500 2.01 24.11 -15.57
N HIS A 501 2.10 22.84 -15.17
CA HIS A 501 2.18 21.73 -16.09
C HIS A 501 0.94 21.66 -17.00
N GLU A 502 -0.26 21.67 -16.42
CA GLU A 502 -1.50 21.48 -17.17
C GLU A 502 -1.86 22.69 -18.06
N PHE A 503 -1.72 23.91 -17.54
CA PHE A 503 -2.21 25.12 -18.22
C PHE A 503 -1.17 25.81 -19.10
N VAL A 504 0.13 25.55 -18.91
CA VAL A 504 1.20 26.19 -19.71
C VAL A 504 1.98 25.16 -20.51
N LEU A 505 2.43 24.08 -19.87
CA LEU A 505 3.39 23.17 -20.48
C LEU A 505 2.74 22.20 -21.48
N MET A 506 1.59 21.62 -21.11
CA MET A 506 0.83 20.72 -21.98
C MET A 506 0.34 21.41 -23.26
N PRO A 507 -0.23 22.64 -23.22
CA PRO A 507 -0.57 23.38 -24.44
C PRO A 507 0.64 23.68 -25.33
N ARG A 508 1.81 24.00 -24.75
CA ARG A 508 3.05 24.20 -25.52
C ARG A 508 3.50 22.93 -26.24
N ILE A 509 3.40 21.77 -25.58
CA ILE A 509 3.68 20.46 -26.20
C ILE A 509 2.70 20.18 -27.34
N ALA A 510 1.41 20.48 -27.14
CA ALA A 510 0.39 20.30 -28.17
C ALA A 510 0.67 21.17 -29.41
N ARG A 511 1.02 22.45 -29.22
CA ARG A 511 1.40 23.36 -30.32
C ARG A 511 2.68 22.91 -31.04
N ALA A 512 3.73 22.55 -30.30
CA ALA A 512 4.97 22.05 -30.90
C ALA A 512 4.74 20.77 -31.71
N ARG A 513 3.82 19.90 -31.26
CA ARG A 513 3.41 18.70 -31.98
C ARG A 513 2.62 19.02 -33.24
N ALA A 514 1.69 19.97 -33.18
CA ALA A 514 0.92 20.42 -34.35
C ALA A 514 1.83 21.04 -35.42
N ALA A 515 2.88 21.75 -34.99
CA ALA A 515 3.88 22.34 -35.87
C ALA A 515 4.97 21.35 -36.37
N GLY A 516 4.86 20.04 -36.08
CA GLY A 516 5.85 19.04 -36.49
C GLY A 516 7.23 19.18 -35.84
N GLN A 517 7.37 19.95 -34.76
CA GLN A 517 8.66 20.24 -34.12
C GLN A 517 9.08 19.12 -33.15
N GLU A 518 9.44 17.96 -33.69
CA GLU A 518 9.74 16.76 -32.89
C GLU A 518 10.83 16.99 -31.83
N GLY A 519 11.88 17.76 -32.16
CA GLY A 519 12.95 18.10 -31.21
C GLY A 519 12.47 18.93 -30.01
N SER A 520 11.51 19.83 -30.23
CA SER A 520 10.88 20.64 -29.17
C SER A 520 9.99 19.77 -28.28
N VAL A 521 9.17 18.91 -28.88
CA VAL A 521 8.33 17.93 -28.16
C VAL A 521 9.19 17.00 -27.31
N PHE A 522 10.29 16.47 -27.86
CA PHE A 522 11.19 15.62 -27.10
C PHE A 522 11.84 16.37 -25.93
N ARG A 523 12.38 17.57 -26.17
CA ARG A 523 12.98 18.38 -25.10
C ARG A 523 11.98 18.64 -23.97
N LEU A 524 10.77 19.05 -24.32
CA LEU A 524 9.76 19.46 -23.35
C LEU A 524 9.19 18.25 -22.59
N ALA A 525 8.75 17.22 -23.30
CA ALA A 525 8.09 16.04 -22.74
C ALA A 525 9.05 15.07 -22.03
N VAL A 526 10.31 15.01 -22.45
CA VAL A 526 11.25 13.98 -22.00
C VAL A 526 12.39 14.55 -21.14
N ARG A 527 12.71 15.85 -21.24
CA ARG A 527 13.80 16.46 -20.44
C ARG A 527 13.32 17.48 -19.42
N VAL A 528 12.43 18.41 -19.82
CA VAL A 528 11.97 19.50 -18.94
C VAL A 528 10.93 18.99 -17.96
N LEU A 529 9.86 18.38 -18.45
CA LEU A 529 8.75 17.88 -17.62
C LEU A 529 9.19 16.96 -16.48
N PRO A 530 10.01 15.94 -16.73
CA PRO A 530 10.49 15.07 -15.66
C PRO A 530 11.25 15.76 -14.54
N ARG A 531 11.95 16.87 -14.82
CA ARG A 531 12.68 17.62 -13.78
C ARG A 531 11.70 18.33 -12.86
N LEU A 532 10.66 18.92 -13.42
CA LEU A 532 9.61 19.58 -12.65
C LEU A 532 8.87 18.56 -11.76
N VAL A 533 8.53 17.41 -12.33
CA VAL A 533 7.87 16.31 -11.61
C VAL A 533 8.79 15.68 -10.56
N ALA A 534 10.12 15.70 -10.76
CA ALA A 534 11.06 15.31 -9.72
C ALA A 534 11.05 16.27 -8.53
N VAL A 535 10.91 17.59 -8.77
CA VAL A 535 10.71 18.58 -7.69
C VAL A 535 9.41 18.29 -6.95
N GLU A 536 8.31 18.01 -7.64
CA GLU A 536 7.04 17.62 -6.99
C GLU A 536 7.18 16.34 -6.17
N ALA A 537 7.95 15.34 -6.64
CA ALA A 537 8.21 14.12 -5.88
C ALA A 537 8.99 14.40 -4.58
N VAL A 538 9.94 15.34 -4.61
CA VAL A 538 10.67 15.79 -3.40
C VAL A 538 9.75 16.53 -2.44
N LEU A 539 8.88 17.41 -2.94
CA LEU A 539 7.87 18.08 -2.12
C LEU A 539 6.90 17.06 -1.49
N GLY A 540 6.48 16.04 -2.25
CA GLY A 540 5.67 14.94 -1.73
C GLY A 540 6.37 14.15 -0.62
N LEU A 541 7.68 13.94 -0.72
CA LEU A 541 8.47 13.37 0.38
C LEU A 541 8.51 14.31 1.60
N GLY A 542 8.64 15.63 1.39
CA GLY A 542 8.52 16.62 2.46
C GLY A 542 7.16 16.55 3.18
N VAL A 543 6.07 16.39 2.43
CA VAL A 543 4.73 16.18 3.00
C VAL A 543 4.66 14.91 3.85
N LEU A 544 5.32 13.81 3.44
CA LEU A 544 5.41 12.59 4.26
C LEU A 544 6.23 12.78 5.53
N VAL A 545 7.27 13.60 5.50
CA VAL A 545 8.03 13.95 6.72
C VAL A 545 7.12 14.71 7.68
N VAL A 546 6.45 15.77 7.22
CA VAL A 546 5.54 16.57 8.04
C VAL A 546 4.39 15.72 8.62
N LEU A 547 3.87 14.75 7.86
CA LEU A 547 2.86 13.81 8.33
C LEU A 547 3.26 13.08 9.62
N THR A 548 4.55 12.82 9.84
CA THR A 548 4.99 12.10 11.04
C THR A 548 4.81 12.88 12.35
N PHE A 549 4.72 14.21 12.24
CA PHE A 549 4.50 15.17 13.33
C PHE A 549 3.01 15.55 13.50
N LEU A 550 2.13 15.18 12.57
CA LEU A 550 0.69 15.38 12.71
C LEU A 550 0.10 14.30 13.62
N THR A 551 0.16 14.54 14.92
CA THR A 551 -0.23 13.58 15.97
C THR A 551 -1.32 14.19 16.84
N GLY A 552 -2.43 13.47 17.05
CA GLY A 552 -3.59 14.05 17.73
C GLY A 552 -4.36 15.01 16.81
N SER A 553 -4.83 16.13 17.35
CA SER A 553 -5.57 17.15 16.62
C SER A 553 -5.37 18.52 17.27
N ALA A 554 -5.49 19.60 16.49
CA ALA A 554 -5.42 20.95 17.05
C ALA A 554 -6.54 21.19 18.06
N ARG A 555 -7.73 20.62 17.83
CA ARG A 555 -8.85 20.73 18.78
C ARG A 555 -8.49 20.17 20.15
N ALA A 556 -7.81 19.02 20.19
CA ALA A 556 -7.39 18.42 21.43
C ALA A 556 -6.32 19.28 22.14
N GLU A 557 -5.40 19.89 21.38
CA GLU A 557 -4.38 20.78 21.93
C GLU A 557 -4.95 22.09 22.49
N SER A 558 -5.99 22.65 21.87
CA SER A 558 -6.62 23.91 22.31
C SER A 558 -7.82 23.73 23.25
N GLY A 559 -8.31 22.50 23.45
CA GLY A 559 -9.53 22.22 24.20
C GLY A 559 -10.81 22.65 23.46
N SER A 560 -10.73 22.86 22.14
CA SER A 560 -11.89 23.19 21.30
C SER A 560 -12.93 22.07 21.30
N ALA A 561 -14.20 22.46 21.14
CA ALA A 561 -15.30 21.50 21.11
C ALA A 561 -15.14 20.43 20.01
N GLU A 562 -15.57 19.21 20.36
CA GLU A 562 -15.61 18.08 19.45
C GLU A 562 -16.51 18.38 18.23
N PRO A 563 -16.10 18.02 17.01
CA PRO A 563 -16.85 18.31 15.80
C PRO A 563 -18.12 17.45 15.70
N VAL A 564 -19.28 18.11 15.70
CA VAL A 564 -20.60 17.47 15.53
C VAL A 564 -21.02 17.50 14.06
N VAL A 565 -21.36 16.34 13.50
CA VAL A 565 -21.88 16.23 12.13
C VAL A 565 -23.34 16.68 12.10
N SER A 566 -23.62 17.72 11.32
CA SER A 566 -24.96 18.28 11.12
C SER A 566 -25.36 18.31 9.65
N GLY A 567 -26.66 18.46 9.37
CA GLY A 567 -27.15 18.56 7.99
C GLY A 567 -26.51 19.71 7.20
N GLY A 568 -26.20 20.83 7.87
CA GLY A 568 -25.47 21.95 7.25
C GLY A 568 -24.06 21.58 6.80
N VAL A 569 -23.31 20.84 7.64
CA VAL A 569 -21.96 20.37 7.29
C VAL A 569 -22.02 19.40 6.09
N ILE A 570 -23.00 18.50 6.08
CA ILE A 570 -23.23 17.58 4.95
C ILE A 570 -23.54 18.36 3.68
N MET A 571 -24.40 19.37 3.74
CA MET A 571 -24.75 20.22 2.59
C MET A 571 -23.53 20.94 2.02
N VAL A 572 -22.68 21.51 2.87
CA VAL A 572 -21.42 22.13 2.46
C VAL A 572 -20.49 21.11 1.79
N GLY A 573 -20.41 19.89 2.33
CA GLY A 573 -19.65 18.79 1.72
C GLY A 573 -20.17 18.40 0.33
N VAL A 574 -21.49 18.28 0.16
CA VAL A 574 -22.13 18.01 -1.14
C VAL A 574 -21.87 19.14 -2.13
N LEU A 575 -21.97 20.40 -1.68
CA LEU A 575 -21.66 21.57 -2.50
C LEU A 575 -20.20 21.57 -2.94
N LEU A 576 -19.25 21.26 -2.04
CA LEU A 576 -17.83 21.14 -2.37
C LEU A 576 -17.60 20.08 -3.45
N VAL A 577 -18.22 18.91 -3.33
CA VAL A 577 -18.16 17.86 -4.34
C VAL A 577 -18.71 18.36 -5.69
N ALA A 578 -19.88 19.00 -5.68
CA ALA A 578 -20.51 19.54 -6.88
C ALA A 578 -19.62 20.60 -7.56
N VAL A 579 -18.98 21.49 -6.79
CA VAL A 579 -18.04 22.50 -7.29
C VAL A 579 -16.81 21.84 -7.92
N VAL A 580 -16.19 20.86 -7.25
CA VAL A 580 -15.03 20.13 -7.77
C VAL A 580 -15.38 19.40 -9.07
N VAL A 581 -16.50 18.68 -9.11
CA VAL A 581 -16.97 17.96 -10.31
C VAL A 581 -17.27 18.94 -11.45
N THR A 582 -17.96 20.03 -11.18
CA THR A 582 -18.32 21.04 -12.18
C THR A 582 -17.08 21.72 -12.75
N SER A 583 -16.11 22.05 -11.90
CA SER A 583 -14.80 22.59 -12.31
C SER A 583 -14.08 21.65 -13.27
N PHE A 584 -14.04 20.35 -12.97
CA PHE A 584 -13.41 19.35 -13.83
C PHE A 584 -14.12 19.18 -15.17
N VAL A 585 -15.45 19.09 -15.16
CA VAL A 585 -16.25 19.00 -16.38
C VAL A 585 -16.05 20.23 -17.27
N THR A 586 -16.01 21.43 -16.66
CA THR A 586 -15.81 22.68 -17.38
C THR A 586 -14.41 22.76 -17.99
N THR A 587 -13.37 22.41 -17.23
CA THR A 587 -11.98 22.35 -17.70
C THR A 587 -11.84 21.37 -18.87
N ALA A 588 -12.41 20.17 -18.75
CA ALA A 588 -12.38 19.17 -19.82
C ALA A 588 -13.09 19.67 -21.10
N LYS A 589 -14.24 20.33 -20.96
CA LYS A 589 -14.99 20.91 -22.09
C LYS A 589 -14.23 22.05 -22.76
N ILE A 590 -13.62 22.96 -21.99
CA ILE A 590 -12.81 24.06 -22.52
C ILE A 590 -11.61 23.51 -23.28
N SER A 591 -10.89 22.57 -22.69
CA SER A 591 -9.74 21.92 -23.32
C SER A 591 -10.12 21.22 -24.65
N ALA A 592 -11.28 20.55 -24.69
CA ALA A 592 -11.81 19.94 -25.90
C ALA A 592 -12.29 20.93 -26.98
N ARG A 593 -12.64 22.17 -26.62
CA ARG A 593 -12.98 23.24 -27.57
C ARG A 593 -11.71 23.85 -28.18
N LEU A 594 -10.74 24.20 -27.34
CA LEU A 594 -9.46 24.75 -27.77
C LEU A 594 -8.68 23.78 -28.68
N GLY A 595 -8.76 22.48 -28.42
CA GLY A 595 -8.17 21.45 -29.28
C GLY A 595 -8.82 21.31 -30.65
N ARG A 596 -10.11 21.69 -30.81
CA ARG A 596 -10.81 21.65 -32.10
C ARG A 596 -10.50 22.88 -32.95
N THR A 597 -10.49 24.06 -32.35
CA THR A 597 -10.16 25.31 -33.06
C THR A 597 -8.71 25.32 -33.58
N ALA A 598 -7.79 24.66 -32.88
CA ALA A 598 -6.41 24.50 -33.35
C ALA A 598 -6.23 23.47 -34.49
N ALA A 599 -7.23 22.63 -34.74
CA ALA A 599 -7.20 21.60 -35.79
C ALA A 599 -7.85 22.05 -37.10
N ASP A 600 -8.46 23.24 -37.13
CA ASP A 600 -9.15 23.79 -38.30
C ASP A 600 -8.57 25.18 -38.67
N PRO A 601 -7.34 25.24 -39.22
CA PRO A 601 -6.70 26.49 -39.60
C PRO A 601 -7.23 27.11 -40.91
N ALA A 602 -8.23 26.49 -41.57
CA ALA A 602 -8.68 26.87 -42.91
C ALA A 602 -10.02 27.63 -42.97
N GLY A 603 -10.57 28.04 -41.82
CA GLY A 603 -11.88 28.71 -41.74
C GLY A 603 -11.85 30.19 -41.34
N GLY A 604 -10.71 30.87 -41.46
CA GLY A 604 -10.53 32.29 -41.12
C GLY A 604 -10.28 33.14 -42.35
#